data_AF-A0A3B7MKJ9-F1
#
_entry.id   AF-A0A3B7MKJ9-F1
#
_cell.length_a   1.000
_cell.length_b   1.000
_cell.length_c   1.000
_cell.angle_alpha   90.00
_cell.angle_beta   90.00
_cell.angle_gamma   90.00
#
_symmetry.space_group_name_H-M   'P 1'
#
loop_
_entity.id
_entity.type
_entity.pdbx_description
1 polymer ?
#
loop_
_entity_poly.entity_id
_entity_poly.type
_entity_poly.pdbx_seq_one_letter_code
_entity_poly.pdbx_strand_id
1 'polypeptide(L)'
;MIKIISVTDLSPLFNSGGRVRCEVSGMKNRIKIRQLQYENEAAQRLLEFLLQENVILKTRLAEALQETVFSADQMNTVEQYQEWLLQKDDVIGIMRQEAASLEKLLIKYMHDEGTMKMILHKQKKLRKDLKLLAIAFSDLRVKFNGFIETLY
;
A
#
# COMPACT_ATOMS: atom_id res chain seq x y z
N MET A 1 12.51 52.45 61.15
CA MET A 1 11.40 51.49 61.20
C MET A 1 10.90 51.27 59.78
N ILE A 2 11.09 50.08 59.24
CA ILE A 2 10.66 49.65 57.90
C ILE A 2 9.31 48.94 58.08
N LYS A 3 8.29 49.33 57.31
CA LYS A 3 7.05 48.56 57.14
C LYS A 3 7.10 47.83 55.81
N ILE A 4 6.89 46.52 55.87
CA ILE A 4 6.66 45.61 54.74
C ILE A 4 5.15 45.49 54.54
N ILE A 5 4.70 45.48 53.27
CA ILE A 5 3.57 44.80 52.60
C ILE A 5 3.62 45.36 51.16
N SER A 6 3.32 44.69 50.06
CA SER A 6 3.29 43.30 49.62
C SER A 6 3.02 43.40 48.11
N VAL A 7 3.68 42.53 47.36
CA VAL A 7 3.44 42.09 45.98
C VAL A 7 1.99 42.26 45.51
N THR A 8 1.77 43.20 44.57
CA THR A 8 0.81 43.08 43.46
C THR A 8 1.01 44.26 42.51
N ASP A 9 0.90 43.99 41.21
CA ASP A 9 1.01 44.92 40.08
C ASP A 9 2.41 45.32 39.63
N LEU A 10 2.96 44.51 38.71
CA LEU A 10 3.29 44.95 37.36
C LEU A 10 3.87 43.76 36.59
N SER A 11 3.04 43.08 35.79
CA SER A 11 3.37 42.51 34.47
C SER A 11 2.25 41.60 33.97
N PRO A 12 1.43 42.02 32.99
CA PRO A 12 0.55 41.13 32.24
C PRO A 12 1.15 40.83 30.87
N LEU A 13 2.29 40.14 30.77
CA LEU A 13 2.85 39.77 29.47
C LEU A 13 3.70 38.51 29.56
N PHE A 14 3.12 37.34 29.83
CA PHE A 14 3.67 36.06 29.35
C PHE A 14 2.61 34.98 29.45
N ASN A 15 1.75 34.90 28.43
CA ASN A 15 0.96 33.70 28.16
C ASN A 15 0.92 33.41 26.66
N SER A 16 2.04 32.94 26.12
CA SER A 16 2.21 32.55 24.70
C SER A 16 2.63 31.08 24.53
N GLY A 17 2.59 30.26 25.58
CA GLY A 17 2.99 28.84 25.53
C GLY A 17 1.95 27.87 24.94
N GLY A 18 0.68 28.27 24.85
CA GLY A 18 -0.41 27.38 24.41
C GLY A 18 -0.66 27.36 22.89
N ARG A 19 -0.36 28.44 22.17
CA ARG A 19 -0.72 28.58 20.75
C ARG A 19 0.27 27.88 19.82
N VAL A 20 1.57 27.89 20.16
CA VAL A 20 2.64 27.28 19.35
C VAL A 20 2.56 25.74 19.31
N ARG A 21 2.09 25.09 20.38
CA ARG A 21 2.06 23.62 20.47
C ARG A 21 0.99 23.00 19.55
N CYS A 22 -0.13 23.69 19.33
CA CYS A 22 -1.21 23.25 18.44
C CYS A 22 -0.85 23.40 16.95
N GLU A 23 -0.14 24.46 16.58
CA GLU A 23 0.27 24.71 15.19
C GLU A 23 1.32 23.71 14.69
N VAL A 24 2.29 23.37 15.55
CA VAL A 24 3.33 22.36 15.23
C VAL A 24 2.74 20.96 15.09
N SER A 25 1.72 20.61 15.90
CA SER A 25 1.02 19.32 15.80
C SER A 25 0.22 19.20 14.49
N GLY A 26 -0.47 20.28 14.08
CA GLY A 26 -1.21 20.33 12.82
C GLY A 26 -0.32 20.19 11.59
N MET A 27 0.86 20.81 11.56
CA MET A 27 1.81 20.69 10.44
C MET A 27 2.38 19.26 10.32
N LYS A 28 2.76 18.62 11.43
CA LYS A 28 3.27 17.24 11.43
C LYS A 28 2.25 16.26 10.86
N ASN A 29 0.98 16.43 11.20
CA ASN A 29 -0.09 15.58 10.66
C ASN A 29 -0.31 15.78 9.16
N ARG A 30 -0.23 17.02 8.67
CA ARG A 30 -0.35 17.30 7.21
C ARG A 30 0.78 16.66 6.40
N ILE A 31 2.02 16.75 6.88
CA ILE A 31 3.18 16.10 6.24
C ILE A 31 2.98 14.58 6.22
N LYS A 32 2.54 14.01 7.35
CA LYS A 32 2.29 12.57 7.46
C LYS A 32 1.18 12.08 6.54
N ILE A 33 0.08 12.83 6.39
CA ILE A 33 -1.00 12.48 5.46
C ILE A 33 -0.52 12.52 4.01
N ARG A 34 0.24 13.55 3.61
CA ARG A 34 0.82 13.59 2.26
C ARG A 34 1.72 12.40 1.99
N GLN A 35 2.57 12.04 2.96
CA GLN A 35 3.41 10.85 2.84
C GLN A 35 2.57 9.58 2.62
N LEU A 36 1.48 9.41 3.37
CA LEU A 36 0.58 8.27 3.19
C LEU A 36 -0.12 8.28 1.83
N GLN A 37 -0.49 9.44 1.31
CA GLN A 37 -1.04 9.59 -0.04
C GLN A 37 -0.04 9.14 -1.10
N TYR A 38 1.19 9.65 -1.06
CA TYR A 38 2.23 9.25 -2.00
C TYR A 38 2.52 7.75 -1.98
N GLU A 39 2.55 7.15 -0.79
CA GLU A 39 2.74 5.71 -0.66
C GLU A 39 1.55 4.91 -1.19
N ASN A 40 0.32 5.37 -0.96
CA ASN A 40 -0.87 4.70 -1.49
C ASN A 40 -0.94 4.80 -3.02
N GLU A 41 -0.56 5.94 -3.59
CA GLU A 41 -0.41 6.08 -5.04
C GLU A 41 0.68 5.15 -5.59
N ALA A 42 1.83 5.04 -4.91
CA ALA A 42 2.88 4.11 -5.30
C ALA A 42 2.42 2.65 -5.24
N ALA A 43 1.63 2.29 -4.22
CA ALA A 43 0.99 0.99 -4.10
C ALA A 43 0.03 0.71 -5.28
N GLN A 44 -0.82 1.68 -5.65
CA GLN A 44 -1.73 1.55 -6.79
C GLN A 44 -0.96 1.34 -8.10
N ARG A 45 0.13 2.08 -8.33
CA ARG A 45 0.98 1.90 -9.51
C ARG A 45 1.62 0.51 -9.55
N LEU A 46 2.10 0.01 -8.41
CA LEU A 46 2.66 -1.34 -8.33
C LEU A 46 1.60 -2.40 -8.62
N LEU A 47 0.38 -2.26 -8.09
CA LEU A 47 -0.71 -3.21 -8.37
C LEU A 47 -1.10 -3.22 -9.84
N GLU A 48 -1.12 -2.06 -10.50
CA GLU A 48 -1.37 -1.96 -11.94
C GLU A 48 -0.26 -2.63 -12.74
N PHE A 49 1.01 -2.40 -12.38
CA PHE A 49 2.14 -3.09 -12.99
C PHE A 49 2.03 -4.62 -12.86
N LEU A 50 1.73 -5.13 -11.66
CA LEU A 50 1.57 -6.57 -11.42
C LEU A 50 0.41 -7.16 -12.24
N LEU A 51 -0.68 -6.41 -12.41
CA LEU A 51 -1.80 -6.83 -13.24
C LEU A 51 -1.40 -6.96 -14.71
N GLN A 52 -0.68 -5.97 -15.23
CA GLN A 52 -0.17 -5.98 -16.61
C GLN A 52 0.80 -7.13 -16.85
N GLU A 53 1.73 -7.35 -15.93
CA GLU A 53 2.64 -8.51 -15.98
C GLU A 53 1.84 -9.83 -15.96
N ASN A 54 0.79 -9.94 -15.15
CA ASN A 54 -0.05 -11.15 -15.11
C ASN A 54 -0.72 -11.39 -16.47
N VAL A 55 -1.24 -10.34 -17.10
CA VAL A 55 -1.79 -10.41 -18.46
C VAL A 55 -0.75 -10.93 -19.44
N ILE A 56 0.48 -10.41 -19.40
CA ILE A 56 1.58 -10.87 -20.26
C ILE A 56 1.87 -12.36 -20.05
N LEU A 57 1.93 -12.85 -18.81
CA LEU A 57 2.15 -14.27 -18.52
C LEU A 57 1.01 -15.16 -19.06
N LYS A 58 -0.25 -14.73 -18.91
CA LYS A 58 -1.40 -15.45 -19.48
C LYS A 58 -1.36 -15.49 -21.00
N THR A 59 -0.99 -14.39 -21.65
CA THR A 59 -0.82 -14.34 -23.11
C THR A 59 0.27 -15.32 -23.56
N ARG A 60 1.44 -15.31 -22.91
CA ARG A 60 2.53 -16.25 -23.24
C ARG A 60 2.14 -17.71 -23.03
N LEU A 61 1.36 -18.01 -22.00
CA LEU A 61 0.84 -19.36 -21.78
C LEU A 61 -0.13 -19.80 -22.89
N ALA A 62 -0.97 -18.88 -23.35
CA ALA A 62 -1.89 -19.13 -24.46
C ALA A 62 -1.16 -19.32 -25.80
N GLU A 63 -0.09 -18.56 -26.04
CA GLU A 63 0.79 -18.74 -27.20
C GLU A 63 1.47 -20.12 -27.18
N ALA A 64 2.07 -20.50 -26.04
CA ALA A 64 2.69 -21.82 -25.89
C ALA A 64 1.71 -22.97 -26.15
N LEU A 65 0.45 -22.83 -25.70
CA LEU A 65 -0.63 -23.78 -25.96
C LEU A 65 -0.98 -23.94 -27.45
N GLN A 66 -0.75 -22.91 -28.27
CA GLN A 66 -1.01 -22.95 -29.71
C GLN A 66 0.16 -23.54 -30.50
N GLU A 67 1.39 -23.32 -30.03
CA GLU A 67 2.61 -23.67 -30.77
C GLU A 67 3.17 -25.06 -30.42
N THR A 68 2.81 -25.61 -29.25
CA THR A 68 3.44 -26.82 -28.70
C THR A 68 2.44 -27.96 -28.51
N VAL A 69 2.87 -29.19 -28.77
CA VAL A 69 2.11 -30.40 -28.39
C VAL A 69 2.54 -30.83 -26.99
N PHE A 70 1.61 -30.79 -26.05
CA PHE A 70 1.88 -31.11 -24.64
C PHE A 70 1.70 -32.59 -24.35
N SER A 71 2.62 -33.16 -23.60
CA SER A 71 2.37 -34.42 -22.87
C SER A 71 1.34 -34.20 -21.76
N ALA A 72 0.74 -35.29 -21.26
CA ALA A 72 -0.24 -35.20 -20.17
C ALA A 72 0.31 -34.49 -18.92
N ASP A 73 1.58 -34.76 -18.57
CA ASP A 73 2.23 -34.13 -17.41
C ASP A 73 2.48 -32.63 -17.61
N GLN A 74 2.87 -32.23 -18.83
CA GLN A 74 3.03 -30.81 -19.14
C GLN A 74 1.67 -30.10 -19.20
N MET A 75 0.61 -30.76 -19.67
CA MET A 75 -0.74 -30.21 -19.67
C MET A 75 -1.25 -29.93 -18.25
N ASN A 76 -1.03 -30.86 -17.31
CA ASN A 76 -1.34 -30.64 -15.90
C ASN A 76 -0.58 -29.41 -15.34
N THR A 77 0.66 -29.22 -15.77
CA THR A 77 1.48 -28.06 -15.37
C THR A 77 0.91 -26.76 -15.94
N VAL A 78 0.44 -26.76 -17.19
CA VAL A 78 -0.23 -25.60 -17.81
C VAL A 78 -1.50 -25.23 -17.04
N GLU A 79 -2.36 -26.20 -16.73
CA GLU A 79 -3.58 -25.97 -15.95
C GLU A 79 -3.27 -25.38 -14.58
N GLN A 80 -2.22 -25.87 -13.91
CA GLN A 80 -1.76 -25.32 -12.64
C GLN A 80 -1.30 -23.85 -12.78
N TYR A 81 -0.58 -23.50 -13.85
CA TYR A 81 -0.22 -22.11 -14.10
C TYR A 81 -1.44 -21.22 -14.38
N GLN A 82 -2.42 -21.71 -15.14
CA GLN A 82 -3.67 -20.97 -15.37
C GLN A 82 -4.37 -20.65 -14.04
N GLU A 83 -4.52 -21.65 -13.17
CA GLU A 83 -5.12 -21.49 -11.84
C GLU A 83 -4.35 -20.47 -11.00
N TRP A 84 -3.01 -20.56 -10.94
CA TRP A 84 -2.20 -19.60 -10.18
C TRP A 84 -2.29 -18.17 -10.71
N LEU A 85 -2.37 -17.99 -12.03
CA LEU A 85 -2.50 -16.68 -12.66
C LEU A 85 -3.88 -16.06 -12.37
N LEU A 86 -4.95 -16.86 -12.42
CA LEU A 86 -6.31 -16.43 -12.02
C LEU A 86 -6.36 -16.01 -10.54
N GLN A 87 -5.81 -16.82 -9.65
CA GLN A 87 -5.71 -16.47 -8.23
C GLN A 87 -4.95 -15.17 -8.00
N LYS A 88 -3.93 -14.87 -8.82
CA LYS A 88 -3.20 -13.60 -8.72
C LYS A 88 -4.05 -12.42 -9.17
N ASP A 89 -4.89 -12.55 -10.19
CA ASP A 89 -5.84 -11.50 -10.58
C ASP A 89 -6.81 -11.18 -9.43
N ASP A 90 -7.35 -12.20 -8.79
CA ASP A 90 -8.27 -12.03 -7.66
C ASP A 90 -7.62 -11.30 -6.50
N VAL A 91 -6.41 -11.73 -6.09
CA VAL A 91 -5.66 -11.09 -5.00
C VAL A 91 -5.31 -9.65 -5.36
N ILE A 92 -4.84 -9.38 -6.58
CA ILE A 92 -4.56 -8.01 -7.05
C ILE A 92 -5.84 -7.18 -7.01
N GLY A 93 -6.97 -7.73 -7.45
CA GLY A 93 -8.29 -7.08 -7.43
C GLY A 93 -8.70 -6.67 -6.02
N ILE A 94 -8.61 -7.57 -5.04
CA ILE A 94 -8.90 -7.29 -3.63
C ILE A 94 -8.00 -6.17 -3.11
N MET A 95 -6.70 -6.24 -3.40
CA MET A 95 -5.75 -5.23 -2.93
C MET A 95 -5.97 -3.84 -3.54
N ARG A 96 -6.39 -3.77 -4.81
CA ARG A 96 -6.80 -2.50 -5.43
C ARG A 96 -8.01 -1.90 -4.74
N GLN A 97 -8.99 -2.71 -4.35
CA GLN A 97 -10.13 -2.24 -3.57
C GLN A 97 -9.69 -1.72 -2.19
N GLU A 98 -8.76 -2.41 -1.52
CA GLU A 98 -8.21 -1.95 -0.25
C GLU A 98 -7.48 -0.60 -0.39
N ALA A 99 -6.62 -0.45 -1.41
CA ALA A 99 -5.91 0.80 -1.69
C ALA A 99 -6.86 1.95 -2.03
N ALA A 100 -7.90 1.70 -2.83
CA ALA A 100 -8.95 2.68 -3.13
C ALA A 100 -9.77 3.06 -1.89
N SER A 101 -10.02 2.09 -0.98
CA SER A 101 -10.69 2.37 0.30
C SER A 101 -9.85 3.30 1.17
N LEU A 102 -8.53 3.09 1.18
CA LEU A 102 -7.59 3.89 1.97
C LEU A 102 -7.43 5.30 1.39
N GLU A 103 -7.40 5.42 0.07
CA GLU A 103 -7.40 6.72 -0.62
C GLU A 103 -8.60 7.58 -0.22
N LYS A 104 -9.81 6.99 -0.23
CA LYS A 104 -11.04 7.68 0.21
C LYS A 104 -10.94 8.15 1.66
N LEU A 105 -10.31 7.38 2.55
CA LEU A 105 -10.09 7.76 3.95
C LEU A 105 -9.05 8.87 4.09
N LEU A 106 -7.98 8.84 3.30
CA LEU A 106 -6.94 9.86 3.28
C LEU A 106 -7.47 11.21 2.78
N ILE A 107 -8.34 11.21 1.75
CA ILE A 107 -9.01 12.42 1.25
C ILE A 107 -9.97 13.00 2.29
N LYS A 108 -10.73 12.13 2.96
CA LYS A 108 -11.75 12.51 3.95
C LYS A 108 -11.17 12.83 5.33
N TYR A 109 -9.85 12.85 5.52
CA TYR A 109 -9.26 13.07 6.82
C TYR A 109 -9.67 14.43 7.40
N MET A 110 -10.63 14.38 8.33
CA MET A 110 -10.93 15.42 9.29
C MET A 110 -10.03 15.18 10.51
N HIS A 111 -9.72 16.21 11.29
CA HIS A 111 -8.77 16.22 12.41
C HIS A 111 -9.09 15.28 13.61
N ASP A 112 -9.63 14.09 13.36
CA ASP A 112 -9.93 13.04 14.31
C ASP A 112 -8.74 12.07 14.47
N GLU A 113 -8.32 11.88 15.73
CA GLU A 113 -7.22 10.99 16.10
C GLU A 113 -7.57 9.51 15.90
N GLY A 114 -8.84 9.13 16.07
CA GLY A 114 -9.32 7.75 15.87
C GLY A 114 -9.17 7.32 14.41
N THR A 115 -9.62 8.17 13.49
CA THR A 115 -9.47 7.99 12.04
C THR A 115 -8.00 7.84 11.64
N MET A 116 -7.10 8.63 12.24
CA MET A 116 -5.66 8.53 11.93
C MET A 116 -5.06 7.17 12.32
N LYS A 117 -5.44 6.61 13.48
CA LYS A 117 -4.98 5.28 13.91
C LYS A 117 -5.46 4.19 12.95
N MET A 118 -6.72 4.27 12.51
CA MET A 118 -7.28 3.34 11.52
C MET A 118 -6.55 3.42 10.17
N ILE A 119 -6.31 4.64 9.66
CA ILE A 119 -5.54 4.86 8.42
C ILE A 119 -4.15 4.23 8.52
N LEU A 120 -3.44 4.45 9.63
CA LEU A 120 -2.10 3.88 9.83
C LEU A 120 -2.11 2.35 9.89
N HIS A 121 -3.12 1.77 10.52
CA HIS A 121 -3.29 0.33 10.57
C HIS A 121 -3.53 -0.25 9.16
N LYS A 122 -4.47 0.34 8.39
CA LYS A 122 -4.74 -0.05 7.00
C LYS A 122 -3.52 0.10 6.11
N GLN A 123 -2.78 1.21 6.20
CA GLN A 123 -1.55 1.40 5.44
C GLN A 123 -0.50 0.33 5.80
N LYS A 124 -0.30 0.03 7.08
CA LYS A 124 0.66 -0.99 7.52
C LYS A 124 0.30 -2.37 6.97
N LYS A 125 -0.99 -2.72 6.99
CA LYS A 125 -1.49 -3.96 6.40
C LYS A 125 -1.21 -4.00 4.89
N LEU A 126 -1.63 -2.96 4.15
CA LEU A 126 -1.44 -2.84 2.71
C LEU A 126 0.05 -2.99 2.32
N ARG A 127 0.98 -2.35 3.05
CA ARG A 127 2.42 -2.51 2.80
C ARG A 127 2.90 -3.95 2.96
N LYS A 128 2.44 -4.63 4.02
CA LYS A 128 2.82 -6.03 4.28
C LYS A 128 2.29 -6.92 3.16
N ASP A 129 1.03 -6.76 2.81
CA ASP A 129 0.36 -7.60 1.82
C ASP A 129 0.95 -7.37 0.43
N LEU A 130 1.31 -6.12 0.08
CA LEU A 130 1.98 -5.80 -1.19
C LEU A 130 3.35 -6.45 -1.30
N LYS A 131 4.12 -6.44 -0.21
CA LYS A 131 5.42 -7.10 -0.18
C LYS A 131 5.26 -8.60 -0.42
N LEU A 132 4.30 -9.24 0.24
CA LEU A 132 4.05 -10.68 0.09
C LEU A 132 3.57 -11.01 -1.34
N LEU A 133 2.65 -10.22 -1.88
CA LEU A 133 2.18 -10.38 -3.25
C LEU A 133 3.32 -10.24 -4.26
N ALA A 134 4.16 -9.21 -4.13
CA ALA A 134 5.27 -8.97 -5.05
C ALA A 134 6.30 -10.11 -5.02
N ILE A 135 6.63 -10.64 -3.84
CA ILE A 135 7.51 -11.81 -3.70
C ILE A 135 6.87 -13.02 -4.38
N ALA A 136 5.62 -13.35 -4.04
CA ALA A 136 4.91 -14.49 -4.61
C ALA A 136 4.77 -14.39 -6.13
N PHE A 137 4.58 -13.18 -6.66
CA PHE A 137 4.50 -12.94 -8.10
C PHE A 137 5.86 -13.10 -8.79
N SER A 138 6.94 -12.60 -8.17
CA SER A 138 8.31 -12.81 -8.67
C SER A 138 8.65 -14.29 -8.74
N ASP A 139 8.33 -15.06 -7.69
CA ASP A 139 8.57 -16.51 -7.63
C ASP A 139 7.77 -17.25 -8.71
N LEU A 140 6.50 -16.88 -8.89
CA LEU A 140 5.65 -17.43 -9.95
C LEU A 140 6.26 -17.14 -11.33
N ARG A 141 6.72 -15.92 -11.58
CA ARG A 141 7.33 -15.52 -12.85
C ARG A 141 8.61 -16.31 -13.16
N VAL A 142 9.48 -16.51 -12.17
CA VAL A 142 10.70 -17.31 -12.34
C VAL A 142 10.35 -18.75 -12.70
N LYS A 143 9.42 -19.37 -11.97
CA LYS A 143 8.98 -20.75 -12.24
C LYS A 143 8.35 -20.87 -13.63
N PHE A 144 7.47 -19.92 -13.98
CA PHE A 144 6.81 -19.85 -15.27
C PHE A 144 7.82 -19.76 -16.41
N ASN A 145 8.79 -18.84 -16.31
CA ASN A 145 9.82 -18.69 -17.35
C ASN A 145 10.63 -19.98 -17.51
N GLY A 146 11.05 -20.60 -16.40
CA GLY A 146 11.74 -21.89 -16.47
C GLY A 146 10.90 -22.97 -17.14
N PHE A 147 9.59 -23.02 -16.87
CA PHE A 147 8.69 -23.93 -17.57
C PHE A 147 8.61 -23.64 -19.08
N ILE A 148 8.40 -22.39 -19.49
CA ILE A 148 8.35 -22.02 -20.91
C ILE A 148 9.67 -22.35 -21.63
N GLU A 149 10.82 -22.13 -20.99
CA GLU A 149 12.13 -22.50 -21.53
C GLU A 149 12.27 -24.01 -21.77
N THR A 150 11.56 -24.86 -21.04
CA THR A 150 11.56 -26.32 -21.29
C THR A 150 10.71 -26.75 -22.49
N LEU A 151 9.89 -25.84 -23.04
CA LEU A 151 8.99 -26.14 -24.17
C LEU A 151 9.64 -25.87 -25.54
N TYR A 152 10.74 -25.12 -25.58
CA TYR A 152 11.51 -24.78 -26.79
C TYR A 152 12.85 -25.50 -26.81
#